data_AF-A0A485A563-F1
#
_entry.id   AF-A0A485A563-F1
#
_cell.length_a   1.000
_cell.length_b   1.000
_cell.length_c   1.000
_cell.angle_alpha   90.00
_cell.angle_beta   90.00
_cell.angle_gamma   90.00
#
_symmetry.space_group_name_H-M   'P 1'
#
loop_
_entity.id
_entity.type
_entity.pdbx_description
1 polymer ?
#
loop_
_entity_poly.entity_id
_entity_poly.type
_entity_poly.pdbx_seq_one_letter_code
_entity_poly.pdbx_strand_id
1 'polypeptide(L)' 'MRSFPYELTEGECQKVMIAIALANQPRLLIADEPTNAMEPTTQAQIFRLLTGLNQNNNTTIFAHFT' A
#
# COMPACT_ATOMS: atom_id res chain seq x y z
N MET A 1 -12.41 -18.52 11.44
CA MET A 1 -11.52 -18.70 10.28
C MET A 1 -10.09 -18.52 10.78
N ARG A 2 -9.26 -19.57 10.75
CA ARG A 2 -7.84 -19.46 11.08
C ARG A 2 -7.13 -19.19 9.75
N SER A 3 -6.54 -18.01 9.61
CA SER A 3 -5.64 -17.67 8.50
C SER A 3 -4.27 -17.46 9.08
N PHE A 4 -3.27 -18.16 8.55
CA PHE A 4 -1.91 -18.10 9.05
C PHE A 4 -1.06 -17.18 8.16
N PRO A 5 -0.06 -16.47 8.72
CA PRO A 5 0.78 -15.54 7.95
C PRO A 5 1.47 -16.18 6.74
N TYR A 6 1.79 -17.48 6.81
CA TYR A 6 2.45 -18.22 5.73
C TYR A 6 1.54 -18.58 4.55
N GLU A 7 0.24 -18.29 4.65
CA GLU A 7 -0.74 -18.56 3.57
C GLU A 7 -0.89 -17.36 2.63
N LEU A 8 -0.28 -16.22 2.97
CA LEU A 8 -0.33 -15.00 2.16
C LEU A 8 0.81 -14.98 1.14
N THR A 9 0.47 -14.65 -0.09
CA THR A 9 1.45 -14.28 -1.11
C THR A 9 2.18 -12.99 -0.72
N GLU A 10 3.34 -12.74 -1.32
CA GLU A 10 4.13 -11.54 -1.06
C GLU A 10 3.33 -10.25 -1.37
N GLY A 11 2.58 -10.23 -2.47
CA GLY A 11 1.68 -9.12 -2.80
C GLY A 11 0.50 -8.96 -1.83
N GLU A 12 0.00 -10.04 -1.22
CA GLU A 12 -1.03 -9.96 -0.18
C GLU A 12 -0.47 -9.41 1.13
N CYS A 13 0.71 -9.86 1.53
CA CYS A 13 1.45 -9.27 2.65
C CYS A 13 1.66 -7.77 2.44
N GLN A 14 2.03 -7.36 1.22
CA GLN A 14 2.25 -5.95 0.90
C GLN A 14 0.94 -5.13 0.98
N LYS A 15 -0.20 -5.67 0.53
CA LYS A 15 -1.52 -5.03 0.73
C LYS A 15 -1.85 -4.85 2.22
N VAL A 16 -1.57 -5.87 3.04
CA VAL A 16 -1.78 -5.79 4.50
C VAL A 16 -0.87 -4.71 5.11
N MET A 17 0.40 -4.66 4.71
CA MET A 17 1.34 -3.63 5.19
C MET A 17 0.90 -2.21 4.82
N ILE A 18 0.43 -2.00 3.59
CA ILE A 18 -0.14 -0.71 3.17
C ILE A 18 -1.38 -0.37 4.01
N ALA A 19 -2.29 -1.32 4.23
CA ALA A 19 -3.47 -1.10 5.04
C ALA A 19 -3.11 -0.72 6.49
N ILE A 20 -2.12 -1.38 7.09
CA ILE A 20 -1.61 -1.06 8.43
C ILE A 20 -1.02 0.35 8.47
N ALA A 21 -0.21 0.72 7.47
CA ALA A 21 0.38 2.05 7.38
C ALA A 21 -0.69 3.15 7.27
N LEU A 22 -1.79 2.87 6.56
CA LEU A 22 -2.89 3.80 6.35
C LEU A 22 -3.92 3.83 7.49
N ALA A 23 -3.99 2.80 8.34
CA ALA A 23 -5.00 2.65 9.38
C ALA A 23 -5.05 3.84 10.35
N ASN A 24 -3.89 4.45 10.64
CA ASN A 24 -3.76 5.60 11.53
C ASN A 24 -3.92 6.97 10.84
N GLN A 25 -4.36 6.99 9.57
CA GLN A 25 -4.54 8.22 8.78
C GLN A 25 -3.30 9.13 8.86
N PRO A 26 -2.12 8.63 8.45
CA PRO A 26 -0.87 9.35 8.61
C PRO A 26 -0.90 10.66 7.82
N ARG A 27 -0.30 11.72 8.36
CA ARG A 27 -0.10 12.98 7.61
C ARG A 27 1.05 12.88 6.60
N LEU A 28 1.94 11.91 6.77
CA LEU A 28 3.09 11.64 5.93
C LEU A 28 3.23 10.13 5.75
N LEU A 29 3.21 9.67 4.51
CA LEU A 29 3.48 8.28 4.13
C LEU A 29 4.75 8.24 3.29
N ILE A 30 5.77 7.54 3.78
CA ILE A 30 6.99 7.24 3.04
C ILE A 30 6.95 5.76 2.66
N ALA A 31 7.16 5.48 1.39
CA ALA A 31 7.17 4.11 0.88
C ALA A 31 8.37 3.90 -0.07
N ASP A 32 9.02 2.76 0.06
CA ASP A 32 10.05 2.30 -0.86
C ASP A 32 9.50 1.07 -1.59
N GLU A 33 9.37 1.18 -2.91
CA GLU A 33 8.82 0.14 -3.78
C GLU A 33 7.52 -0.53 -3.27
N PRO A 34 6.46 0.24 -2.93
CA PRO A 34 5.26 -0.28 -2.25
C PRO A 34 4.43 -1.27 -3.07
N THR A 35 4.79 -1.53 -4.33
CA THR A 35 4.01 -2.36 -5.25
C THR A 35 4.82 -3.47 -5.92
N ASN A 36 6.11 -3.63 -5.62
CA ASN A 36 7.01 -4.55 -6.34
C ASN A 36 6.56 -6.02 -6.29
N ALA A 37 5.93 -6.46 -5.21
CA ALA A 37 5.45 -7.85 -5.08
C ALA A 37 4.04 -8.08 -5.64
N MET A 38 3.44 -7.09 -6.30
CA MET A 38 2.07 -7.15 -6.78
C MET A 38 1.99 -7.27 -8.31
N GLU A 39 0.97 -7.96 -8.81
CA GLU A 39 0.68 -8.00 -10.25
C GLU A 39 0.31 -6.60 -10.80
N PRO A 40 0.60 -6.29 -12.07
CA PRO A 40 0.44 -4.94 -12.64
C PRO A 40 -0.94 -4.32 -12.46
N THR A 41 -2.01 -5.13 -12.51
CA THR A 41 -3.38 -4.67 -12.30
C THR A 41 -3.59 -4.15 -10.87
N THR A 42 -3.00 -4.82 -9.88
CA THR A 42 -3.06 -4.45 -8.47
C THR A 42 -2.15 -3.25 -8.18
N GLN A 43 -0.97 -3.19 -8.79
CA GLN A 43 -0.09 -2.01 -8.69
C GLN A 43 -0.83 -0.73 -9.10
N ALA A 44 -1.54 -0.77 -10.23
CA ALA A 44 -2.34 0.37 -10.72
C ALA A 44 -3.50 0.73 -9.78
N GLN A 45 -4.07 -0.23 -9.05
CA GLN A 45 -5.08 0.03 -8.03
C GLN A 45 -4.48 0.74 -6.81
N ILE A 46 -3.33 0.26 -6.32
CA ILE A 46 -2.60 0.91 -5.21
C ILE A 46 -2.18 2.32 -5.59
N PHE A 47 -1.64 2.53 -6.78
CA PHE A 47 -1.25 3.86 -7.25
C PHE A 47 -2.42 4.84 -7.24
N ARG A 48 -3.60 4.41 -7.72
CA ARG A 48 -4.84 5.21 -7.67
C ARG A 48 -5.28 5.50 -6.24
N LEU A 49 -5.20 4.52 -5.34
CA LEU A 49 -5.52 4.70 -3.92
C LEU A 49 -4.60 5.74 -3.27
N LEU A 50 -3.28 5.61 -3.44
CA LEU A 50 -2.31 6.54 -2.87
C LEU A 50 -2.50 7.95 -3.43
N THR A 51 -2.71 8.08 -4.75
CA THR A 51 -2.97 9.37 -5.40
C THR A 51 -4.25 10.03 -4.84
N GLY A 52 -5.32 9.25 -4.65
CA GLY A 52 -6.57 9.73 -4.06
C GLY A 52 -6.40 10.19 -2.61
N LEU A 53 -5.59 9.49 -1.82
CA LEU A 53 -5.30 9.90 -0.44
C LEU A 53 -4.48 11.18 -0.37
N ASN A 54 -3.52 11.36 -1.28
CA ASN A 54 -2.74 12.59 -1.35
C ASN A 54 -3.64 13.80 -1.64
N GLN A 55 -4.57 13.65 -2.58
CA GLN A 55 -5.47 14.72 -3.00
C GLN A 55 -6.57 15.04 -1.96
N ASN A 56 -7.11 14.04 -1.25
CA ASN A 56 -8.31 14.20 -0.45
C ASN A 56 -8.08 14.22 1.07
N ASN A 57 -7.01 13.58 1.57
CA ASN A 57 -6.88 13.28 3.00
C ASN A 57 -5.75 14.05 3.71
N ASN A 58 -5.23 15.12 3.08
CA ASN A 58 -4.14 15.94 3.64
C ASN A 58 -2.89 15.10 4.01
N THR A 59 -2.71 13.97 3.30
CA THR A 59 -1.62 13.00 3.49
C THR A 59 -0.54 13.30 2.46
N THR A 60 0.63 13.74 2.89
CA THR A 60 1.78 13.87 1.98
C THR A 60 2.36 12.49 1.72
N ILE A 61 2.59 12.14 0.45
CA ILE A 61 3.16 10.84 0.08
C ILE A 61 4.49 11.05 -0.62
N PHE A 62 5.54 10.39 -0.12
CA PHE A 62 6.80 10.20 -0.82
C PHE A 62 6.97 8.73 -1.11
N ALA A 63 6.96 8.36 -2.38
CA ALA A 63 7.12 6.98 -2.79
C ALA A 63 8.15 6.87 -3.91
N HIS A 64 9.07 5.92 -3.77
CA HIS A 64 9.94 5.48 -4.84
C HIS A 64 9.28 4.33 -5.60
N PHE A 65 9.29 4.40 -6.92
CA PHE A 65 8.79 3.37 -7.83
C PHE A 65 9.84 3.17 -8.93
N THR A 66 10.27 1.92 -9.14
CA THR A 66 11.13 1.48 -10.26
C THR A 66 10.30 0.82 -11.34
#